data_AF-A0A0M1J1U4-F1
#
_entry.id   AF-A0A0M1J1U4-F1
#
_cell.length_a   1.000
_cell.length_b   1.000
_cell.length_c   1.000
_cell.angle_alpha   90.00
_cell.angle_beta   90.00
_cell.angle_gamma   90.00
#
_symmetry.space_group_name_H-M   'P 1'
#
loop_
_entity.id
_entity.type
_entity.pdbx_description
1 polymer ?
#
loop_
_entity_poly.entity_id
_entity_poly.type
_entity_poly.pdbx_seq_one_letter_code
_entity_poly.pdbx_strand_id
1 'polypeptide(L)'
;SSSDSVASAKKAGVTAAAKPAPATTVAPTPPVEEVLEDSWIDTPLCTSCNDCFKINPLLFVYNDDKQAQLGDLKKGTYAQLVKAAELCPAGCIHPGQPWDKNEPDLDALMARARDLN
;
A
#
# COMPACT_ATOMS: atom_id res chain seq x y z
N SER A 1 28.12 12.43 41.02
CA SER A 1 28.29 13.81 41.50
C SER A 1 27.57 14.77 40.59
N SER A 2 26.89 15.72 41.23
CA SER A 2 26.47 17.02 40.70
C SER A 2 25.25 17.04 39.79
N SER A 3 24.10 17.21 40.44
CA SER A 3 23.01 18.10 40.01
C SER A 3 23.54 19.50 39.69
N ASP A 4 22.93 20.22 38.75
CA ASP A 4 22.48 21.60 39.00
C ASP A 4 21.40 22.04 38.00
N SER A 5 20.55 22.93 38.49
CA SER A 5 19.31 23.43 37.90
C SER A 5 19.51 24.79 37.20
N VAL A 6 18.40 25.41 36.82
CA VAL A 6 18.13 26.85 36.57
C VAL A 6 18.51 27.40 35.19
N ALA A 7 17.57 27.80 34.33
CA ALA A 7 16.58 28.90 34.36
C ALA A 7 17.10 30.26 33.87
N SER A 8 16.48 30.71 32.76
CA SER A 8 15.99 32.07 32.44
C SER A 8 16.95 33.27 32.34
N ALA A 9 16.97 33.92 31.16
CA ALA A 9 17.08 35.37 30.87
C ALA A 9 17.69 35.60 29.47
N LYS A 10 17.50 36.68 28.69
CA LYS A 10 16.56 37.80 28.55
C LYS A 10 17.07 38.62 27.34
N LYS A 11 16.14 39.06 26.46
CA LYS A 11 16.15 40.20 25.52
C LYS A 11 17.11 40.31 24.29
N ALA A 12 16.42 40.61 23.17
CA ALA A 12 16.60 41.75 22.24
C ALA A 12 17.81 41.81 21.29
N GLY A 13 17.55 41.39 20.04
CA GLY A 13 17.34 42.32 18.91
C GLY A 13 18.56 42.78 18.13
N VAL A 14 18.65 42.40 16.86
CA VAL A 14 19.20 43.22 15.76
C VAL A 14 18.48 42.83 14.47
N THR A 15 17.85 43.82 13.83
CA THR A 15 17.31 43.77 12.47
C THR A 15 18.43 43.65 11.43
N ALA A 16 18.34 42.66 10.54
CA ALA A 16 19.12 42.62 9.31
C ALA A 16 18.17 42.47 8.12
N ALA A 17 18.19 43.47 7.24
CA ALA A 17 17.40 43.52 6.01
C ALA A 17 17.75 42.33 5.10
N ALA A 18 16.74 41.52 4.79
CA ALA A 18 16.87 40.38 3.88
C ALA A 18 16.88 40.87 2.42
N LYS A 19 17.99 40.60 1.74
CA LYS A 19 18.10 40.60 0.28
C LYS A 19 17.18 39.51 -0.28
N PRO A 20 16.29 39.78 -1.25
CA PRO A 20 15.44 38.73 -1.81
C PRO A 20 16.31 37.68 -2.53
N ALA A 21 16.16 36.44 -2.09
CA ALA A 21 16.69 35.27 -2.79
C ALA A 21 15.97 35.12 -4.13
N PRO A 22 16.66 34.67 -5.20
CA PRO A 22 16.00 34.40 -6.47
C PRO A 22 15.00 33.26 -6.26
N ALA A 23 13.76 33.50 -6.70
CA ALA A 23 12.72 32.49 -6.72
C ALA A 23 13.22 31.29 -7.54
N THR A 24 13.43 30.17 -6.86
CA THR A 24 13.62 28.88 -7.51
C THR A 24 12.29 28.51 -8.13
N THR A 25 12.21 28.61 -9.45
CA THR A 25 11.10 28.07 -10.22
C THR A 25 11.04 26.57 -9.92
N VAL A 26 10.00 26.14 -9.22
CA VAL A 26 9.69 24.72 -9.05
C VAL A 26 9.31 24.23 -10.44
N ALA A 27 10.22 23.47 -11.07
CA ALA A 27 9.88 22.74 -12.28
C ALA A 27 8.71 21.81 -11.97
N PRO A 28 7.71 21.68 -12.87
CA PRO A 28 6.62 20.74 -12.65
C PRO A 28 7.21 19.34 -12.49
N THR A 29 6.91 18.69 -11.36
CA THR A 29 7.13 17.26 -11.19
C THR A 29 6.40 16.57 -12.34
N PRO A 30 7.07 15.72 -13.15
CA PRO A 30 6.37 14.94 -14.15
C PRO A 30 5.26 14.12 -13.45
N PRO A 31 4.13 13.84 -14.12
CA PRO A 31 3.13 12.93 -13.57
C PRO A 31 3.86 11.66 -13.15
N VAL A 32 3.68 11.24 -11.89
CA VAL A 32 4.06 9.89 -11.49
C VAL A 32 3.21 8.99 -12.36
N GLU A 33 3.82 8.34 -13.36
CA GLU A 33 3.20 7.20 -14.01
C GLU A 33 2.85 6.24 -12.86
N GLU A 34 1.56 6.07 -12.59
CA GLU A 34 1.11 5.14 -11.57
C GLU A 34 1.60 3.75 -11.99
N VAL A 35 2.71 3.32 -11.41
CA VAL A 35 3.20 1.96 -11.56
C VAL A 35 2.11 1.08 -11.00
N LEU A 36 1.37 0.40 -11.89
CA LEU A 36 0.37 -0.58 -11.49
C LEU A 36 1.14 -1.70 -10.80
N GLU A 37 1.03 -1.77 -9.47
CA GLU A 37 1.60 -2.86 -8.71
C GLU A 37 0.74 -4.10 -8.98
N ASP A 38 1.31 -5.10 -9.64
CA ASP A 38 0.56 -6.29 -10.04
C ASP A 38 0.12 -7.09 -8.81
N SER A 39 -1.03 -7.76 -8.91
CA SER A 39 -1.48 -8.69 -7.87
C SER A 39 -0.56 -9.91 -7.76
N TRP A 40 -0.21 -10.33 -6.55
CA TRP A 40 0.62 -11.52 -6.31
C TRP A 40 0.30 -12.21 -4.98
N ILE A 41 0.85 -13.41 -4.77
CA ILE A 41 0.74 -14.16 -3.51
C ILE A 41 2.15 -14.57 -3.10
N ASP A 42 2.55 -14.27 -1.86
CA ASP A 42 3.74 -14.83 -1.22
C ASP A 42 3.50 -16.30 -0.90
N THR A 43 3.52 -17.10 -1.97
CA THR A 43 3.13 -18.51 -1.97
C THR A 43 3.90 -19.32 -0.91
N PRO A 44 5.21 -19.11 -0.68
CA PRO A 44 5.95 -19.75 0.42
C PRO A 44 5.36 -19.53 1.82
N LEU A 45 4.64 -18.43 2.07
CA LEU A 45 3.99 -18.14 3.35
C LEU A 45 2.58 -18.75 3.47
N CYS A 46 2.03 -19.28 2.37
CA CYS A 46 0.68 -19.85 2.37
C CYS A 46 0.58 -21.09 3.26
N THR A 47 -0.35 -21.08 4.21
CA THR A 47 -0.61 -22.17 5.15
C THR A 47 -1.74 -23.12 4.72
N SER A 48 -2.22 -22.99 3.48
CA SER A 48 -3.29 -23.84 2.91
C SER A 48 -4.61 -23.83 3.71
N CYS A 49 -5.00 -22.68 4.26
CA CYS A 49 -6.26 -22.50 5.02
C CYS A 49 -7.52 -22.59 4.15
N ASN A 50 -7.36 -22.43 2.83
CA ASN A 50 -8.40 -22.53 1.80
C ASN A 50 -9.51 -21.47 1.83
N ASP A 51 -9.33 -20.38 2.59
CA ASP A 51 -10.33 -19.32 2.67
C ASP A 51 -10.42 -18.49 1.37
N CYS A 52 -9.31 -18.25 0.68
CA CYS A 52 -9.32 -17.59 -0.62
C CYS A 52 -10.06 -18.41 -1.69
N PHE A 53 -9.94 -19.74 -1.67
CA PHE A 53 -10.67 -20.63 -2.59
C PHE A 53 -12.19 -20.59 -2.39
N LYS A 54 -12.66 -20.31 -1.16
CA LYS A 54 -14.10 -20.11 -0.90
C LYS A 54 -14.61 -18.80 -1.52
N ILE A 55 -13.73 -17.82 -1.75
CA ILE A 55 -14.08 -16.56 -2.42
C ILE A 55 -14.20 -16.77 -3.93
N ASN A 56 -13.18 -17.36 -4.56
CA ASN A 56 -13.21 -17.65 -6.00
C ASN A 56 -12.20 -18.75 -6.38
N PRO A 57 -12.64 -19.98 -6.67
CA PRO A 57 -11.75 -21.10 -7.01
C PRO A 57 -11.18 -21.05 -8.43
N LEU A 58 -11.54 -20.04 -9.23
CA LEU A 58 -10.93 -19.78 -10.54
C LEU A 58 -9.84 -18.71 -10.47
N LEU A 59 -9.97 -17.78 -9.51
CA LEU A 59 -8.96 -16.75 -9.23
C LEU A 59 -7.82 -17.30 -8.38
N PHE A 60 -8.10 -18.24 -7.47
CA PHE A 60 -7.11 -18.92 -6.64
C PHE A 60 -7.01 -20.38 -7.05
N VAL A 61 -5.80 -20.82 -7.38
CA VAL A 61 -5.48 -22.19 -7.78
C VAL A 61 -4.40 -22.77 -6.88
N TYR A 62 -4.30 -24.09 -6.84
CA TYR A 62 -3.20 -24.74 -6.13
C TYR A 62 -1.98 -24.89 -7.04
N ASN A 63 -0.80 -24.68 -6.48
CA ASN A 63 0.43 -25.23 -7.03
C ASN A 63 0.62 -26.70 -6.63
N ASP A 64 1.73 -27.31 -7.03
CA ASP A 64 2.04 -28.71 -6.72
C ASP A 64 2.20 -28.99 -5.21
N ASP A 65 2.62 -27.98 -4.44
CA ASP A 65 2.76 -28.03 -2.97
C ASP A 65 1.45 -27.76 -2.22
N LYS A 66 0.33 -27.62 -2.94
CA LYS A 66 -1.00 -27.25 -2.41
C LYS A 66 -1.06 -25.87 -1.74
N GLN A 67 -0.15 -24.97 -2.11
CA GLN A 67 -0.19 -23.56 -1.74
C GLN A 67 -1.00 -22.76 -2.77
N ALA A 68 -1.58 -21.66 -2.34
CA ALA A 68 -2.36 -20.79 -3.23
C ALA A 68 -1.45 -20.04 -4.21
N GLN A 69 -1.82 -20.03 -5.48
CA GLN A 69 -1.31 -19.15 -6.53
C GLN A 69 -2.48 -18.42 -7.21
N LEU A 70 -2.18 -17.29 -7.86
CA LEU A 70 -3.16 -16.62 -8.71
C LEU A 70 -3.37 -17.39 -10.01
N GLY A 71 -4.63 -17.66 -10.32
CA GLY A 71 -5.08 -18.19 -11.60
C GLY A 71 -5.30 -17.08 -12.62
N ASP A 72 -6.37 -17.19 -13.40
CA ASP A 72 -6.75 -16.16 -14.37
C ASP A 72 -7.44 -14.98 -13.67
N LEU A 73 -6.76 -13.83 -13.60
CA LEU A 73 -7.29 -12.60 -13.01
C LEU A 73 -8.64 -12.17 -13.62
N LYS A 74 -8.87 -12.47 -14.91
CA LYS A 74 -10.12 -12.14 -15.59
C LYS A 74 -11.31 -12.99 -15.13
N LYS A 75 -11.08 -14.02 -14.31
CA LYS A 75 -12.14 -14.82 -13.66
C LYS A 75 -12.52 -14.26 -12.30
N GLY A 76 -11.86 -13.21 -11.84
CA GLY A 76 -12.15 -12.54 -10.58
C GLY A 76 -12.60 -11.10 -10.75
N THR A 77 -12.75 -10.43 -9.62
CA THR A 77 -12.87 -8.97 -9.47
C THR A 77 -11.80 -8.51 -8.48
N TYR A 78 -11.39 -7.24 -8.55
CA TYR A 78 -10.51 -6.64 -7.55
C TYR A 78 -11.16 -6.75 -6.16
N ALA A 79 -12.48 -6.58 -6.07
CA ALA A 79 -13.23 -6.80 -4.83
C ALA A 79 -13.01 -8.20 -4.21
N GLN A 80 -13.01 -9.26 -5.02
CA GLN A 80 -12.73 -10.63 -4.55
C GLN A 80 -11.29 -10.80 -4.10
N LEU A 81 -10.33 -10.18 -4.79
CA LEU A 81 -8.92 -10.24 -4.42
C LEU A 81 -8.65 -9.52 -3.09
N VAL A 82 -9.17 -8.30 -2.92
CA VAL A 82 -9.09 -7.55 -1.65
C VAL A 82 -9.77 -8.34 -0.53
N LYS A 83 -10.96 -8.93 -0.80
CA LYS A 83 -11.65 -9.73 0.21
C LYS A 83 -10.87 -10.97 0.64
N ALA A 84 -10.21 -11.64 -0.30
CA ALA A 84 -9.36 -12.79 0.00
C ALA A 84 -8.12 -12.39 0.81
N ALA A 85 -7.51 -11.25 0.50
CA ALA A 85 -6.37 -10.73 1.26
C ALA A 85 -6.74 -10.39 2.71
N GLU A 86 -7.86 -9.72 2.93
CA GLU A 86 -8.37 -9.42 4.28
C GLU A 86 -8.68 -10.68 5.12
N LEU A 87 -9.06 -11.77 4.46
CA LEU A 87 -9.38 -13.04 5.13
C LEU A 87 -8.16 -13.94 5.30
N CYS A 88 -7.06 -13.69 4.60
CA CYS A 88 -5.90 -14.57 4.60
C CYS A 88 -5.22 -14.57 5.99
N PRO A 89 -5.24 -15.67 6.75
CA PRO A 89 -4.62 -15.70 8.08
C PRO A 89 -3.10 -15.51 8.04
N ALA A 90 -2.47 -15.80 6.90
CA ALA A 90 -1.04 -15.62 6.68
C ALA A 90 -0.68 -14.22 6.17
N GLY A 91 -1.67 -13.39 5.77
CA GLY A 91 -1.42 -12.08 5.19
C GLY A 91 -0.59 -12.10 3.90
N CYS A 92 -0.58 -13.22 3.17
CA CYS A 92 0.33 -13.46 2.04
C CYS A 92 -0.29 -13.18 0.66
N ILE A 93 -1.45 -12.50 0.60
CA ILE A 93 -2.13 -12.17 -0.66
C ILE A 93 -2.04 -10.66 -0.84
N HIS A 94 -1.46 -10.23 -1.95
CA HIS A 94 -1.18 -8.84 -2.26
C HIS A 94 -2.10 -8.41 -3.41
N PRO A 95 -3.16 -7.61 -3.14
CA PRO A 95 -4.14 -7.28 -4.17
C PRO A 95 -3.57 -6.45 -5.31
N GLY A 96 -2.52 -5.67 -5.06
CA GLY A 96 -1.97 -4.76 -6.03
C GLY A 96 -2.97 -3.66 -6.41
N GLN A 97 -2.90 -3.22 -7.66
CA GLN A 97 -3.84 -2.28 -8.25
C GLN A 97 -4.98 -2.99 -9.01
N PRO A 98 -6.17 -2.38 -9.07
CA PRO A 98 -7.28 -2.95 -9.84
C PRO A 98 -6.96 -3.01 -11.32
N TRP A 99 -7.12 -4.19 -11.92
CA TRP A 99 -6.98 -4.37 -13.37
C TRP A 99 -8.18 -3.82 -14.14
N ASP A 100 -9.36 -3.73 -13.52
CA ASP A 100 -10.54 -3.04 -14.06
C ASP A 100 -10.88 -1.81 -13.22
N LYS A 101 -10.63 -0.64 -13.81
CA LYS A 101 -10.87 0.67 -13.19
C LYS A 101 -12.36 1.06 -13.16
N ASN A 102 -13.24 0.25 -13.75
CA ASN A 102 -14.68 0.50 -13.77
C ASN A 102 -15.45 -0.34 -12.75
N GLU A 103 -14.76 -1.09 -11.89
CA GLU A 103 -15.42 -1.83 -10.81
C GLU A 103 -16.16 -0.89 -9.86
N PRO A 104 -17.36 -1.28 -9.39
CA PRO A 104 -18.08 -0.51 -8.39
C PRO A 104 -17.25 -0.38 -7.10
N ASP A 105 -17.41 0.74 -6.41
CA ASP A 105 -16.76 1.02 -5.12
C ASP A 105 -15.22 1.00 -5.14
N LEU A 106 -14.60 1.24 -6.30
CA LEU A 106 -13.15 1.12 -6.50
C LEU A 106 -12.31 1.89 -5.47
N ASP A 107 -12.68 3.14 -5.18
CA ASP A 107 -11.95 3.97 -4.19
C ASP A 107 -11.96 3.33 -2.79
N ALA A 108 -13.08 2.72 -2.41
CA ALA A 108 -13.20 2.04 -1.12
C ALA A 108 -12.40 0.72 -1.11
N LEU A 109 -12.36 -0.01 -2.23
CA LEU A 109 -11.53 -1.21 -2.40
C LEU A 109 -10.05 -0.87 -2.30
N MET A 110 -9.59 0.15 -3.02
CA MET A 110 -8.19 0.59 -2.98
C MET A 110 -7.80 1.10 -1.58
N ALA A 111 -8.70 1.79 -0.88
CA ALA A 111 -8.45 2.22 0.49
C ALA A 111 -8.24 1.05 1.45
N ARG A 112 -8.97 -0.05 1.28
CA ARG A 112 -8.83 -1.30 2.06
C ARG A 112 -7.57 -2.08 1.68
N ALA A 113 -7.20 -2.07 0.40
CA ALA A 113 -6.02 -2.77 -0.11
C ALA A 113 -4.70 -2.10 0.26
N ARG A 114 -4.71 -0.82 0.68
CA ARG A 114 -3.50 -0.02 0.91
C ARG A 114 -2.44 -0.72 1.78
N ASP A 115 -2.87 -1.37 2.86
CA ASP A 115 -1.97 -2.03 3.81
C ASP A 115 -1.81 -3.53 3.53
N LEU A 116 -2.34 -4.03 2.41
CA LEU A 116 -2.30 -5.43 1.98
C LEU A 116 -1.31 -5.68 0.84
N ASN A 117 -0.71 -4.63 0.27
CA ASN A 117 0.28 -4.74 -0.81
C ASN A 117 1.68 -5.05 -0.30
#